data_AF-A0A924DH03-F1
#
_entry.id   AF-A0A924DH03-F1
#
_cell.length_a   1.000
_cell.length_b   1.000
_cell.length_c   1.000
_cell.angle_alpha   90.00
_cell.angle_beta   90.00
_cell.angle_gamma   90.00
#
_symmetry.space_group_name_H-M   'P 1'
#
loop_
_entity.id
_entity.type
_entity.pdbx_description
1 polymer ?
#
loop_
_entity_poly.entity_id
_entity_poly.type
_entity_poly.pdbx_seq_one_letter_code
_entity_poly.pdbx_strand_id
1 'polypeptide(L)'
;MLLKLIYYTGIIACLALIGNCFMPWVHYNNINVTFSGMNVTKFAAGNYYGKAGIPISIMTGIILLFILIPALWAKRVNLFLAALLFAYCIRTYIVFTSALFEGEVEKYSGIYLIVVLSFIILLASVFPKGRGSKV
;
A
#
# COMPACT_ATOMS: atom_id res chain seq x y z
N MET A 1 -19.58 -13.90 12.69
CA MET A 1 -18.53 -13.17 13.44
C MET A 1 -17.31 -12.89 12.57
N LEU A 2 -16.75 -13.91 11.91
CA LEU A 2 -15.53 -13.83 11.09
C LEU A 2 -15.61 -12.82 9.92
N LEU A 3 -16.73 -12.77 9.18
CA LEU A 3 -16.94 -11.79 8.09
C LEU A 3 -17.02 -10.32 8.56
N LYS A 4 -17.53 -10.06 9.78
CA LYS A 4 -17.51 -8.72 10.37
C LYS A 4 -16.05 -8.32 10.69
N LEU A 5 -15.27 -9.26 11.19
CA LEU A 5 -13.85 -9.05 11.52
C LEU A 5 -13.02 -8.75 10.26
N ILE A 6 -13.18 -9.52 9.18
CA ILE A 6 -12.50 -9.27 7.89
C ILE A 6 -12.83 -7.88 7.32
N TYR A 7 -14.08 -7.45 7.45
CA TYR A 7 -14.52 -6.12 7.01
C TYR A 7 -13.80 -5.00 7.77
N TYR A 8 -13.76 -5.07 9.10
CA TYR A 8 -13.05 -4.09 9.91
C TYR A 8 -11.55 -4.13 9.66
N THR A 9 -10.95 -5.32 9.51
CA THR A 9 -9.52 -5.43 9.19
C THR A 9 -9.18 -4.81 7.84
N GLY A 10 -10.07 -4.90 6.84
CA GLY A 10 -9.87 -4.25 5.54
C GLY A 10 -9.84 -2.72 5.66
N ILE A 11 -10.78 -2.13 6.42
CA ILE A 11 -10.82 -0.68 6.64
C ILE A 11 -9.58 -0.22 7.42
N ILE A 12 -9.24 -0.91 8.50
CA ILE A 12 -8.06 -0.60 9.32
C ILE A 12 -6.78 -0.72 8.48
N ALA A 13 -6.67 -1.76 7.64
CA ALA A 13 -5.52 -1.94 6.75
C ALA A 13 -5.40 -0.82 5.71
N CYS A 14 -6.51 -0.33 5.14
CA CYS A 14 -6.49 0.83 4.24
C CYS A 14 -5.97 2.09 4.95
N LEU A 15 -6.47 2.38 6.16
CA LEU A 15 -6.02 3.53 6.95
C LEU A 15 -4.55 3.40 7.35
N ALA A 16 -4.13 2.20 7.77
CA ALA A 16 -2.75 1.92 8.11
C ALA A 16 -1.82 2.05 6.90
N LEU A 17 -2.25 1.62 5.71
CA LEU A 17 -1.45 1.73 4.48
C LEU A 17 -1.24 3.20 4.08
N ILE A 18 -2.28 4.04 4.20
CA ILE A 18 -2.16 5.49 3.97
C ILE A 18 -1.19 6.11 5.00
N GLY A 19 -1.31 5.75 6.27
CA GLY A 19 -0.38 6.21 7.32
C GLY A 19 1.06 5.77 7.05
N ASN A 20 1.26 4.54 6.57
CA ASN A 20 2.57 4.00 6.25
C ASN A 20 3.28 4.74 5.10
N CYS A 21 2.55 5.44 4.22
CA CYS A 21 3.15 6.28 3.18
C CYS A 21 3.94 7.47 3.75
N PHE A 22 3.68 7.88 5.00
CA PHE A 22 4.42 8.94 5.69
C PHE A 22 5.59 8.42 6.52
N MET A 23 5.67 7.11 6.76
CA MET A 23 6.79 6.49 7.47
C MET A 23 8.06 6.44 6.60
N PRO A 24 9.25 6.45 7.21
CA PRO A 24 10.49 6.21 6.49
C PRO A 24 10.48 4.79 5.94
N TRP A 25 10.78 4.67 4.64
CA TRP A 25 10.81 3.39 3.95
C TRP A 25 12.23 2.88 3.84
N VAL A 26 13.14 3.75 3.42
CA VAL A 26 14.50 3.38 3.06
C VAL A 26 15.45 4.54 3.32
N HIS A 27 16.66 4.25 3.82
CA HIS A 27 17.77 5.19 3.84
C HIS A 27 18.78 4.83 2.76
N TYR A 28 19.21 5.82 1.98
CA TYR A 28 20.32 5.65 1.04
C TYR A 28 21.58 6.22 1.67
N ASN A 29 22.55 5.36 1.98
CA ASN A 29 23.78 5.72 2.67
C ASN A 29 24.71 6.60 1.81
N ASN A 30 24.71 6.41 0.48
CA ASN A 30 25.56 7.16 -0.44
C ASN A 30 25.21 8.66 -0.48
N ILE A 31 23.92 8.99 -0.44
CA ILE A 31 23.44 10.38 -0.42
C ILE A 31 23.02 10.87 0.96
N ASN A 32 23.04 9.97 1.96
CA ASN A 32 22.61 10.21 3.34
C ASN A 32 21.20 10.84 3.42
N VAL A 33 20.24 10.28 2.68
CA VAL A 33 18.84 10.75 2.66
C VAL A 33 17.89 9.59 2.98
N THR A 34 16.95 9.86 3.88
CA THR A 34 15.81 8.96 4.16
C THR A 34 14.64 9.28 3.24
N PHE A 35 14.19 8.29 2.47
CA PHE A 35 12.98 8.40 1.67
C PHE A 35 11.77 7.83 2.39
N SER A 36 10.62 8.47 2.17
CA SER A 36 9.29 7.96 2.51
C SER A 36 8.44 7.91 1.24
N GLY A 37 7.25 7.31 1.32
CA GLY A 37 6.33 7.30 0.18
C GLY A 37 5.95 8.70 -0.32
N MET A 38 5.89 9.68 0.58
CA MET A 38 5.49 11.06 0.28
C MET A 38 6.67 12.01 0.06
N ASN A 39 7.79 11.76 0.73
CA ASN A 39 8.98 12.59 0.66
C ASN A 39 10.10 11.86 -0.08
N VAL A 40 10.23 12.18 -1.36
CA VAL A 40 11.28 11.68 -2.26
C VAL A 40 11.99 12.88 -2.87
N THR A 41 13.28 13.01 -2.59
CA THR A 41 14.16 14.01 -3.21
C THR A 41 14.71 13.48 -4.53
N LYS A 42 15.01 14.39 -5.46
CA LYS A 42 15.69 14.05 -6.71
C LYS A 42 17.16 13.79 -6.42
N PHE A 43 17.72 12.74 -7.01
CA PHE A 43 19.16 12.51 -6.95
C PHE A 43 19.89 13.61 -7.73
N ALA A 44 21.07 14.00 -7.29
CA ALA A 44 21.93 14.95 -8.01
C ALA A 44 22.28 14.44 -9.42
N ALA A 45 22.32 13.12 -9.62
CA ALA A 45 22.49 12.45 -10.90
C ALA A 45 21.26 12.52 -11.84
N GLY A 46 20.17 13.18 -11.45
CA GLY A 46 18.96 13.34 -12.26
C GLY A 46 17.93 12.20 -12.14
N ASN A 47 18.28 11.07 -11.54
CA ASN A 47 17.35 9.97 -11.27
C ASN A 47 16.28 10.40 -10.26
N TYR A 48 15.02 10.07 -10.51
CA TYR A 48 13.89 10.40 -9.64
C TYR A 48 12.93 9.22 -9.57
N TYR A 49 12.86 8.58 -8.39
CA TYR A 49 11.96 7.44 -8.17
C TYR A 49 10.48 7.83 -8.08
N GLY A 50 10.17 9.13 -7.98
CA GLY A 50 8.80 9.62 -7.85
C GLY A 50 8.21 9.39 -6.47
N LYS A 51 7.18 10.17 -6.13
CA LYS A 51 6.44 10.04 -4.87
C LYS A 51 5.44 8.89 -4.96
N ALA A 52 5.92 7.66 -4.80
CA ALA A 52 5.11 6.45 -4.91
C ALA A 52 3.96 6.38 -3.88
N GLY A 53 4.04 7.10 -2.77
CA GLY A 53 2.97 7.19 -1.77
C GLY A 53 1.71 7.88 -2.27
N ILE A 54 1.81 8.79 -3.26
CA ILE A 54 0.65 9.47 -3.84
C ILE A 54 -0.29 8.49 -4.54
N PRO A 55 0.13 7.72 -5.57
CA PRO A 55 -0.76 6.77 -6.24
C PRO A 55 -1.26 5.67 -5.30
N ILE A 56 -0.42 5.21 -4.35
CA ILE A 56 -0.82 4.24 -3.32
C ILE A 56 -1.96 4.80 -2.46
N SER A 57 -1.83 6.04 -1.96
CA SER A 57 -2.85 6.66 -1.13
C SER A 57 -4.17 6.89 -1.89
N ILE A 58 -4.11 7.34 -3.14
CA ILE A 58 -5.29 7.57 -3.99
C ILE A 58 -6.02 6.24 -4.25
N MET A 59 -5.30 5.20 -4.71
CA MET A 59 -5.90 3.89 -4.96
C MET A 59 -6.48 3.27 -3.70
N THR A 60 -5.78 3.39 -2.57
CA THR A 60 -6.26 2.89 -1.27
C THR A 60 -7.53 3.61 -0.83
N GLY A 61 -7.61 4.94 -1.05
CA GLY A 61 -8.82 5.71 -0.80
C GLY A 61 -10.01 5.26 -1.65
N ILE A 62 -9.80 4.99 -2.93
CA ILE A 62 -10.84 4.46 -3.83
C ILE A 62 -11.31 3.07 -3.38
N ILE A 63 -10.39 2.19 -3.00
CA ILE A 63 -10.69 0.84 -2.46
C ILE A 63 -11.51 0.96 -1.18
N LEU A 64 -11.12 1.86 -0.26
CA LEU A 64 -11.87 2.12 0.97
C LEU A 64 -13.32 2.55 0.66
N LEU A 65 -13.52 3.47 -0.29
CA LEU A 65 -14.86 3.86 -0.73
C LEU A 65 -15.67 2.68 -1.27
N PHE A 66 -15.07 1.80 -2.08
CA PHE A 66 -15.75 0.63 -2.61
C PHE A 66 -16.05 -0.44 -1.54
N ILE A 67 -15.25 -0.55 -0.48
CA ILE A 67 -15.55 -1.40 0.68
C ILE A 67 -16.82 -0.93 1.40
N LEU A 68 -17.06 0.39 1.46
CA LEU A 68 -18.23 0.97 2.12
C LEU A 68 -19.53 0.80 1.31
N ILE A 69 -19.45 0.73 -0.02
CA ILE A 69 -20.62 0.66 -0.89
C ILE A 69 -21.17 -0.79 -0.96
N PRO A 70 -22.41 -1.08 -0.53
CA PRO A 70 -23.00 -2.42 -0.53
C PRO A 70 -23.57 -2.82 -1.91
N ALA A 71 -22.84 -2.54 -3.00
CA ALA A 71 -23.21 -2.89 -4.36
C ALA A 71 -22.42 -4.09 -4.89
N LEU A 72 -23.06 -4.97 -5.67
CA LEU A 72 -22.40 -6.17 -6.22
C LEU A 72 -21.29 -5.82 -7.21
N TRP A 73 -21.50 -4.80 -8.04
CA TRP A 73 -20.50 -4.29 -8.97
C TRP A 73 -19.29 -3.69 -8.25
N ALA A 74 -19.52 -2.90 -7.19
CA ALA A 74 -18.46 -2.31 -6.38
C ALA A 74 -17.50 -3.37 -5.84
N LYS A 75 -18.00 -4.53 -5.42
CA LYS A 75 -17.16 -5.64 -4.93
C LYS A 75 -16.24 -6.24 -5.99
N ARG A 76 -16.73 -6.41 -7.22
CA ARG A 76 -15.94 -6.96 -8.32
C ARG A 76 -14.82 -6.00 -8.71
N VAL A 77 -15.15 -4.71 -8.81
CA VAL A 77 -14.17 -3.66 -9.08
C VAL A 77 -13.16 -3.53 -7.94
N ASN A 78 -13.63 -3.62 -6.69
CA ASN A 78 -12.76 -3.52 -5.52
C ASN A 78 -11.68 -4.61 -5.50
N LEU A 79 -12.04 -5.86 -5.81
CA LEU A 79 -11.08 -6.96 -5.89
C LEU A 79 -10.02 -6.71 -6.97
N PHE A 80 -10.43 -6.22 -8.15
CA PHE A 80 -9.50 -5.85 -9.22
C PHE A 80 -8.56 -4.71 -8.79
N LEU A 81 -9.10 -3.65 -8.17
CA LEU A 81 -8.31 -2.52 -7.70
C LEU A 81 -7.35 -2.92 -6.57
N ALA A 82 -7.76 -3.78 -5.65
CA ALA A 82 -6.91 -4.28 -4.58
C ALA A 82 -5.76 -5.13 -5.13
N ALA A 83 -6.00 -5.94 -6.17
CA ALA A 83 -4.93 -6.70 -6.83
C ALA A 83 -3.95 -5.76 -7.56
N LEU A 84 -4.46 -4.72 -8.22
CA LEU A 84 -3.62 -3.70 -8.87
C LEU A 84 -2.79 -2.92 -7.83
N LEU A 85 -3.39 -2.57 -6.68
CA LEU A 85 -2.70 -1.92 -5.56
C LEU A 85 -1.57 -2.79 -5.03
N PHE A 86 -1.84 -4.08 -4.82
CA PHE A 86 -0.84 -5.04 -4.34
C PHE A 86 0.32 -5.17 -5.33
N ALA A 87 0.03 -5.32 -6.63
CA ALA A 87 1.05 -5.36 -7.67
C ALA A 87 1.90 -4.08 -7.72
N TYR A 88 1.27 -2.91 -7.58
CA TYR A 88 1.98 -1.63 -7.50
C TYR A 88 2.88 -1.55 -6.25
N CYS A 89 2.40 -1.99 -5.09
CA CYS A 89 3.18 -2.01 -3.86
C CYS A 89 4.40 -2.94 -3.97
N ILE A 90 4.27 -4.11 -4.62
CA ILE A 90 5.40 -5.00 -4.92
C ILE A 90 6.42 -4.29 -5.82
N ARG A 91 5.96 -3.66 -6.91
CA ARG A 91 6.84 -2.87 -7.79
C ARG A 91 7.59 -1.80 -6.99
N THR A 92 6.90 -1.06 -6.14
CA THR A 92 7.50 -0.02 -5.28
C THR A 92 8.53 -0.61 -4.33
N TYR A 93 8.23 -1.74 -3.68
CA TYR A 93 9.20 -2.43 -2.83
C TYR A 93 10.47 -2.77 -3.61
N ILE A 94 10.33 -3.38 -4.81
CA ILE A 94 11.49 -3.77 -5.63
C ILE A 94 12.30 -2.53 -6.03
N VAL A 95 11.67 -1.47 -6.51
CA VAL A 95 12.35 -0.25 -6.99
C VAL A 95 13.10 0.49 -5.88
N PHE A 96 12.52 0.57 -4.67
CA PHE A 96 13.14 1.26 -3.55
C PHE A 96 14.19 0.41 -2.81
N THR A 97 14.16 -0.91 -2.97
CA THR A 97 15.12 -1.83 -2.32
C THR A 97 16.19 -2.35 -3.26
N SER A 98 16.04 -2.16 -4.57
CA SER A 98 17.07 -2.51 -5.55
C SER A 98 18.28 -1.58 -5.40
N ALA A 99 19.41 -2.15 -5.01
CA ALA A 99 20.72 -1.52 -4.95
C ALA A 99 21.72 -2.39 -5.71
N LEU A 100 22.75 -1.77 -6.29
CA LEU A 100 23.81 -2.53 -6.98
C LEU A 100 24.82 -3.08 -5.99
N PHE A 101 25.07 -2.38 -4.89
CA PHE A 101 26.05 -2.79 -3.87
C PHE A 101 25.38 -3.03 -2.51
N GLU A 102 25.91 -4.01 -1.78
CA GLU A 102 25.45 -4.31 -0.42
C GLU A 102 25.74 -3.14 0.51
N GLY A 103 24.76 -2.76 1.35
CA GLY A 103 24.91 -1.67 2.32
C GLY A 103 24.63 -0.26 1.79
N GLU A 104 24.30 -0.09 0.51
CA GLU A 104 23.90 1.22 -0.03
C GLU A 104 22.52 1.67 0.46
N VAL A 105 21.65 0.70 0.75
CA VAL A 105 20.22 0.90 0.96
C VAL A 105 19.78 0.17 2.22
N GLU A 106 19.50 0.94 3.28
CA GLU A 106 18.97 0.42 4.53
C GLU A 106 17.45 0.39 4.50
N LYS A 107 16.88 -0.79 4.76
CA LYS A 107 15.43 -1.02 4.68
C LYS A 107 14.80 -0.79 6.04
N TYR A 108 13.89 0.17 6.13
CA TYR A 108 13.09 0.40 7.34
C TYR A 108 11.81 -0.42 7.34
N SER A 109 11.14 -0.48 8.49
CA SER A 109 9.86 -1.17 8.67
C SER A 109 8.79 -0.71 7.67
N GLY A 110 8.81 0.58 7.29
CA GLY A 110 7.85 1.16 6.37
C GLY A 110 7.76 0.43 5.02
N ILE A 111 8.89 0.03 4.43
CA ILE A 111 8.89 -0.63 3.10
C ILE A 111 8.29 -2.04 3.15
N TYR A 112 8.49 -2.77 4.25
CA TYR A 112 7.89 -4.09 4.45
C TYR A 112 6.39 -3.99 4.72
N LEU A 113 5.98 -2.99 5.51
CA LEU A 113 4.58 -2.75 5.85
C LEU A 113 3.72 -2.47 4.62
N ILE A 114 4.24 -1.81 3.57
CA ILE A 114 3.47 -1.53 2.35
C ILE A 114 2.99 -2.83 1.69
N VAL A 115 3.87 -3.84 1.61
CA VAL A 115 3.56 -5.14 0.99
C VAL A 115 2.61 -5.94 1.87
N VAL A 116 2.86 -5.99 3.18
CA VAL A 116 2.02 -6.73 4.12
C VAL A 116 0.60 -6.14 4.19
N LEU A 117 0.48 -4.81 4.30
CA LEU A 117 -0.81 -4.14 4.39
C LEU A 117 -1.60 -4.23 3.08
N SER A 118 -0.95 -4.07 1.93
CA SER A 118 -1.63 -4.24 0.64
C SER A 118 -2.09 -5.69 0.40
N PHE A 119 -1.36 -6.69 0.90
CA PHE A 119 -1.80 -8.08 0.89
C PHE A 119 -3.02 -8.31 1.78
N ILE A 120 -3.05 -7.72 2.97
CA ILE A 120 -4.22 -7.78 3.88
C ILE A 120 -5.45 -7.14 3.22
N ILE A 121 -5.30 -6.00 2.53
CA ILE A 121 -6.40 -5.35 1.79
C ILE A 121 -6.91 -6.24 0.65
N LEU A 122 -6.01 -6.94 -0.04
CA LEU A 122 -6.38 -7.91 -1.07
C LEU A 122 -7.20 -9.05 -0.48
N LEU A 123 -6.74 -9.67 0.61
CA LEU A 123 -7.48 -10.74 1.30
C LEU A 123 -8.84 -10.26 1.81
N ALA A 124 -8.92 -9.04 2.35
CA ALA A 124 -10.19 -8.44 2.78
C ALA A 124 -11.14 -8.22 1.60
N SER A 125 -10.62 -7.88 0.42
CA SER A 125 -11.39 -7.69 -0.81
C SER A 125 -11.90 -9.01 -1.42
N VAL A 126 -11.26 -10.15 -1.14
CA VAL A 126 -11.73 -11.49 -1.54
C VAL A 126 -12.98 -11.93 -0.78
N PHE A 127 -13.14 -11.50 0.48
CA PHE A 127 -14.28 -11.87 1.34
C PHE A 127 -15.17 -10.67 1.71
N PRO A 128 -15.82 -9.98 0.74
CA PRO A 128 -16.59 -8.78 1.01
C PRO A 128 -17.96 -9.09 1.64
N LYS A 129 -18.36 -8.32 2.66
CA LYS A 129 -19.64 -8.48 3.38
C LYS A 129 -20.86 -8.50 2.43
N GLY A 130 -21.60 -9.59 2.39
CA GLY A 130 -22.83 -9.79 1.60
C GLY A 130 -24.02 -8.93 2.06
N ARG A 131 -24.87 -8.47 1.13
CA ARG A 131 -26.06 -7.61 1.36
C ARG A 131 -27.13 -8.26 2.27
N GLY A 132 -26.98 -9.54 2.63
CA GLY A 132 -27.92 -10.31 3.44
C GLY A 132 -27.43 -10.77 4.83
N SER A 133 -26.22 -10.39 5.27
CA SER A 133 -25.77 -10.74 6.64
C SER A 133 -26.39 -9.76 7.63
N LYS A 134 -27.58 -10.12 8.15
CA LYS A 134 -28.19 -9.44 9.30
C LYS A 134 -27.25 -9.53 10.50
N VAL A 135 -27.14 -8.42 11.22
CA VAL A 135 -26.33 -8.29 12.44
C VAL A 135 -26.82 -9.26 13.48
#